data_AF-A0A3R8ZL20-F1
#
_entry.id   AF-A0A3R8ZL20-F1
#
_cell.length_a   1.000
_cell.length_b   1.000
_cell.length_c   1.000
_cell.angle_alpha   90.00
_cell.angle_beta   90.00
_cell.angle_gamma   90.00
#
_symmetry.space_group_name_H-M   'P 1'
#
loop_
_entity.id
_entity.type
_entity.pdbx_description
1 polymer ?
#
loop_
_entity_poly.entity_id
_entity_poly.type
_entity_poly.pdbx_seq_one_letter_code
_entity_poly.pdbx_strand_id
1 'polypeptide(L)'
;MTSAAVPFLVPGMTTPRRKALIDSLWYVIPLAIAVVLNAVVRPVMAERLGGEMIRRGAGVRGSDTWWTFDAPTRAAHPWQTGFLEMSHGAVAFVTMGVIAVLFVWRCVARPRG
;
A
#
# COMPACT_ATOMS: atom_id res chain seq x y z
N MET A 1 -36.44 -53.29 1.06
CA MET A 1 -36.79 -51.90 0.72
C MET A 1 -35.66 -51.00 1.22
N THR A 2 -34.77 -50.62 0.31
CA THR A 2 -33.59 -49.78 0.52
C THR A 2 -33.99 -48.31 0.42
N SER A 3 -33.88 -47.56 1.52
CA SER A 3 -34.01 -46.10 1.50
C SER A 3 -32.61 -45.48 1.57
N ALA A 4 -32.14 -44.97 0.43
CA ALA A 4 -30.89 -44.25 0.32
C ALA A 4 -31.11 -42.81 0.85
N ALA A 5 -30.44 -42.47 1.94
CA ALA A 5 -30.37 -41.09 2.42
C ALA A 5 -29.44 -40.30 1.49
N VAL A 6 -30.01 -39.36 0.75
CA VAL A 6 -29.30 -38.40 -0.10
C VAL A 6 -28.49 -37.47 0.82
N PRO A 7 -27.15 -37.35 0.67
CA PRO A 7 -26.38 -36.37 1.42
C PRO A 7 -26.76 -34.97 0.91
N PHE A 8 -27.49 -34.24 1.76
CA PHE A 8 -27.81 -32.83 1.59
C PHE A 8 -26.50 -32.03 1.52
N LEU A 9 -26.19 -31.54 0.32
CA LEU A 9 -25.04 -30.69 0.04
C LEU A 9 -25.18 -29.40 0.84
N VAL A 10 -24.44 -29.28 1.96
CA VAL A 10 -24.43 -28.06 2.79
C VAL A 10 -23.87 -26.91 1.95
N PRO A 11 -24.66 -25.86 1.66
CA PRO A 11 -24.15 -24.69 0.95
C PRO A 11 -23.06 -24.05 1.79
N GLY A 12 -21.87 -23.88 1.22
CA GLY A 12 -20.70 -23.36 1.91
C GLY A 12 -21.01 -22.07 2.68
N MET A 13 -21.10 -22.19 4.01
CA MET A 13 -21.14 -21.07 4.92
C MET A 13 -19.80 -20.33 4.83
N THR A 14 -19.69 -19.33 3.95
CA THR A 14 -18.69 -18.28 4.15
C THR A 14 -19.07 -17.56 5.43
N THR A 15 -18.42 -17.91 6.54
CA THR A 15 -18.65 -17.28 7.84
C THR A 15 -18.53 -15.75 7.71
N PRO A 16 -19.35 -14.97 8.42
CA PRO A 16 -19.32 -13.50 8.36
C PRO A 16 -17.91 -12.93 8.62
N ARG A 17 -17.13 -13.64 9.44
CA ARG A 17 -15.72 -13.37 9.73
C ARG A 17 -14.80 -13.42 8.50
N ARG A 18 -15.01 -14.37 7.58
CA ARG A 18 -14.20 -14.53 6.35
C ARG A 18 -14.47 -13.40 5.36
N LYS A 19 -15.73 -12.95 5.22
CA LYS A 19 -16.08 -11.80 4.38
C LYS A 19 -15.48 -10.50 4.90
N ALA A 20 -15.54 -10.29 6.22
CA ALA A 20 -14.91 -9.13 6.86
C ALA A 20 -13.39 -9.10 6.63
N LEU A 21 -12.70 -10.23 6.78
CA LEU A 21 -11.26 -10.34 6.50
C LEU A 21 -10.91 -9.99 5.06
N ILE A 22 -11.66 -10.54 4.08
CA ILE A 22 -11.45 -10.25 2.65
C ILE A 22 -11.71 -8.77 2.35
N ASP A 23 -12.73 -8.17 2.98
CA ASP A 23 -13.02 -6.74 2.84
C ASP A 23 -11.90 -5.87 3.46
N SER A 24 -11.30 -6.28 4.58
CA SER A 24 -10.16 -5.57 5.18
C SER A 24 -8.90 -5.60 4.31
N LEU A 25 -8.67 -6.68 3.56
CA LEU A 25 -7.49 -6.82 2.70
C LEU A 25 -7.37 -5.70 1.66
N TRP A 26 -8.49 -5.16 1.16
CA TRP A 26 -8.49 -4.06 0.19
C TRP A 26 -7.81 -2.78 0.70
N TYR A 27 -7.79 -2.57 2.01
CA TYR A 27 -7.17 -1.39 2.63
C TYR A 27 -5.79 -1.71 3.19
N VAL A 28 -5.59 -2.95 3.67
CA VAL A 28 -4.31 -3.41 4.21
C VAL A 28 -3.26 -3.56 3.10
N ILE A 29 -3.66 -4.03 1.90
CA ILE A 29 -2.72 -4.25 0.80
C ILE A 29 -2.04 -2.95 0.35
N PRO A 30 -2.74 -1.85 0.02
CA PRO A 30 -2.11 -0.58 -0.34
C PRO A 30 -1.17 -0.05 0.75
N LEU A 31 -1.57 -0.20 2.01
CA LEU A 31 -0.76 0.22 3.15
C LEU A 31 0.53 -0.62 3.25
N ALA A 32 0.42 -1.94 3.13
CA ALA A 32 1.58 -2.84 3.15
C ALA A 32 2.54 -2.55 2.00
N ILE A 33 2.02 -2.30 0.80
CA ILE A 33 2.82 -1.89 -0.37
C ILE A 33 3.58 -0.60 -0.08
N ALA A 34 2.93 0.42 0.48
CA ALA A 34 3.58 1.68 0.80
C ALA A 34 4.70 1.53 1.85
N VAL A 35 4.49 0.68 2.86
CA VAL A 35 5.51 0.36 3.86
C VAL A 35 6.71 -0.32 3.22
N VAL A 36 6.49 -1.34 2.38
CA VAL A 36 7.59 -2.04 1.67
C VAL A 36 8.34 -1.10 0.73
N LEU A 37 7.61 -0.24 0.01
CA LEU A 37 8.23 0.75 -0.87
C LEU A 37 9.15 1.68 -0.09
N ASN A 38 8.66 2.24 1.02
CA ASN A 38 9.45 3.18 1.83
C ASN A 38 10.61 2.52 2.57
N ALA A 39 10.41 1.33 3.15
CA ALA A 39 11.41 0.70 4.01
C ALA A 39 12.49 -0.08 3.23
N VAL A 40 12.18 -0.56 2.02
CA VAL A 40 13.08 -1.45 1.27
C VAL A 40 13.38 -0.91 -0.11
N VAL A 41 12.35 -0.60 -0.91
CA VAL A 41 12.56 -0.27 -2.33
C VAL A 41 13.27 1.07 -2.48
N ARG A 42 12.84 2.10 -1.73
CA ARG A 42 13.46 3.43 -1.76
C ARG A 42 14.93 3.43 -1.36
N PRO A 43 15.36 2.84 -0.22
CA PRO A 43 16.77 2.81 0.13
C PRO A 43 17.61 2.04 -0.90
N VAL A 44 17.14 0.87 -1.37
CA VAL A 44 17.87 0.08 -2.38
C VAL A 44 18.01 0.84 -3.70
N MET A 45 16.96 1.52 -4.16
CA MET A 45 17.04 2.34 -5.38
C MET A 45 17.96 3.53 -5.21
N ALA A 46 17.92 4.21 -4.06
CA ALA A 46 18.77 5.35 -3.78
C ALA A 46 20.25 4.94 -3.72
N GLU A 47 20.58 3.82 -3.09
CA GLU A 47 21.96 3.28 -3.06
C GLU A 47 22.49 3.01 -4.48
N ARG A 48 21.67 2.43 -5.36
CA ARG A 48 22.05 2.14 -6.75
C ARG A 48 22.27 3.39 -7.60
N LEU A 49 21.56 4.47 -7.29
CA LEU A 49 21.62 5.74 -8.01
C LEU A 49 22.60 6.74 -7.36
N GLY A 50 23.29 6.36 -6.28
CA GLY A 50 24.20 7.25 -5.57
C GLY A 50 23.51 8.40 -4.83
N GLY A 51 22.26 8.22 -4.42
CA GLY A 51 21.47 9.24 -3.73
C GLY A 51 21.95 9.54 -2.31
N GLU A 52 22.04 10.82 -1.97
CA GLU A 52 22.35 11.26 -0.62
C GLU A 52 21.07 11.29 0.24
N MET A 53 21.09 10.62 1.39
CA MET A 53 19.93 10.55 2.28
C MET A 53 19.87 11.82 3.14
N ILE A 54 18.79 12.59 2.98
CA ILE A 54 18.47 13.72 3.85
C ILE A 54 17.41 13.29 4.86
N ARG A 55 17.74 13.43 6.14
CA ARG A 55 16.83 13.17 7.25
C ARG A 55 16.54 14.48 7.98
N ARG A 56 15.28 14.91 7.99
CA ARG A 56 14.85 16.13 8.68
C ARG A 56 13.85 15.78 9.77
N GLY A 57 14.23 16.11 11.01
CA GLY A 57 13.46 15.82 12.22
C GLY A 57 14.38 15.38 13.34
N ALA A 58 14.30 16.06 14.49
CA ALA A 58 15.07 15.74 15.68
C ALA A 58 14.19 14.92 16.64
N GLY A 59 14.40 13.61 16.70
CA GLY A 59 13.85 12.76 17.76
C GLY A 59 12.35 12.40 17.67
N VAL A 60 11.87 11.82 18.80
CA VAL A 60 10.65 11.01 19.07
C VAL A 60 9.31 11.48 18.47
N ARG A 61 9.24 12.70 17.91
CA ARG A 61 8.01 13.30 17.33
C ARG A 61 7.86 13.16 15.82
N GLY A 62 8.83 12.53 15.15
CA GLY A 62 8.74 12.23 13.73
C GLY A 62 10.02 12.56 13.00
N SER A 63 10.37 11.69 12.07
CA SER A 63 11.54 11.83 11.21
C SER A 63 11.04 11.76 9.78
N ASP A 64 11.20 12.83 9.02
CA ASP A 64 10.98 12.78 7.59
C ASP A 64 12.31 12.50 6.88
N THR A 65 12.25 11.79 5.78
CA THR A 65 13.42 11.34 5.05
C THR A 65 13.15 11.38 3.57
N TRP A 66 14.13 11.78 2.79
CA TRP A 66 14.11 11.77 1.34
C TRP A 66 15.54 11.66 0.83
N TRP A 67 15.70 11.45 -0.47
CA TRP A 67 17.01 11.35 -1.10
C TRP A 67 17.19 12.46 -2.11
N THR A 68 18.42 12.99 -2.21
CA THR A 68 18.80 13.99 -3.20
C THR A 68 19.83 13.43 -4.16
N PHE A 69 19.75 13.86 -5.42
CA PHE A 69 20.60 13.38 -6.49
C PHE A 69 21.27 14.56 -7.20
N ASP A 70 22.41 14.31 -7.81
CA ASP A 70 23.11 15.25 -8.67
C ASP A 70 22.34 15.52 -9.97
N ALA A 71 22.66 16.64 -10.62
CA ALA A 71 21.99 17.07 -11.84
C ALA A 71 22.06 16.05 -13.00
N PRO A 72 23.19 15.37 -13.29
CA PRO A 72 23.24 14.42 -14.40
C PRO A 72 22.42 13.15 -14.11
N THR A 73 22.37 12.65 -12.87
CA THR A 73 21.53 11.49 -12.50
C THR A 73 20.04 11.84 -12.58
N ARG A 74 19.62 13.05 -12.18
CA ARG A 74 18.25 13.52 -12.39
C ARG A 74 17.85 13.59 -13.86
N ALA A 75 18.78 13.99 -14.74
CA ALA A 75 18.53 14.03 -16.18
C ALA A 75 18.39 12.62 -16.78
N ALA A 76 19.18 11.65 -16.30
CA ALA A 76 19.15 10.27 -16.76
C ALA A 76 17.93 9.49 -16.26
N HIS A 77 17.48 9.73 -15.02
CA HIS A 77 16.42 8.96 -14.36
C HIS A 77 15.34 9.84 -13.71
N PRO A 78 14.67 10.75 -14.44
CA PRO A 78 13.82 11.80 -13.87
C PRO A 78 12.65 11.25 -13.04
N TRP A 79 12.06 10.13 -13.46
CA TRP A 79 10.95 9.49 -12.74
C TRP A 79 11.40 8.84 -11.43
N GLN A 80 12.59 8.22 -11.42
CA GLN A 80 13.10 7.52 -10.25
C GLN A 80 13.58 8.53 -9.20
N THR A 81 14.33 9.54 -9.63
CA THR A 81 14.81 10.60 -8.74
C THR A 81 13.65 11.41 -8.18
N GLY A 82 12.63 11.74 -8.98
CA GLY A 82 11.44 12.44 -8.49
C GLY A 82 10.68 11.65 -7.42
N PHE A 83 10.56 10.33 -7.58
CA PHE A 83 9.98 9.48 -6.53
C PHE A 83 10.85 9.40 -5.26
N LEU A 84 12.18 9.37 -5.41
CA LEU A 84 13.12 9.28 -4.29
C LEU A 84 13.32 10.62 -3.55
N GLU A 85 13.07 11.75 -4.23
CA GLU A 85 13.05 13.10 -3.64
C GLU A 85 11.78 13.36 -2.82
N MET A 86 10.73 12.57 -3.02
CA MET A 86 9.48 12.71 -2.27
C MET A 86 9.68 12.38 -0.78
N SER A 87 9.00 13.07 0.12
CA SER A 87 9.15 12.79 1.56
C SER A 87 8.40 11.51 1.96
N HIS A 88 8.83 10.83 3.03
CA HIS A 88 8.10 9.65 3.55
C HIS A 88 6.68 10.04 3.94
N GLY A 89 6.51 11.23 4.52
CA GLY A 89 5.20 11.79 4.84
C GLY A 89 4.34 11.97 3.59
N ALA A 90 4.91 12.51 2.50
CA ALA A 90 4.19 12.69 1.26
C ALA A 90 3.73 11.34 0.64
N VAL A 91 4.57 10.30 0.66
CA VAL A 91 4.18 8.95 0.23
C VAL A 91 3.04 8.37 1.09
N ALA A 92 3.08 8.61 2.41
CA ALA A 92 2.02 8.18 3.31
C ALA A 92 0.68 8.90 3.00
N PHE A 93 0.71 10.22 2.75
CA PHE A 93 -0.48 10.98 2.36
C PHE A 93 -1.09 10.50 1.03
N VAL A 94 -0.25 10.23 0.01
CA VAL A 94 -0.74 9.66 -1.26
C VAL A 94 -1.39 8.30 -1.02
N THR A 95 -0.77 7.45 -0.20
CA THR A 95 -1.33 6.12 0.13
C THR A 95 -2.67 6.24 0.84
N MET A 96 -2.81 7.17 1.79
CA MET A 96 -4.08 7.46 2.44
C MET A 96 -5.14 7.93 1.43
N GLY A 97 -4.76 8.80 0.49
CA GLY A 97 -5.65 9.22 -0.60
C GLY A 97 -6.15 8.04 -1.42
N VAL A 98 -5.27 7.11 -1.80
CA VAL A 98 -5.63 5.89 -2.54
C VAL A 98 -6.60 5.02 -1.72
N ILE A 99 -6.32 4.80 -0.43
CA ILE A 99 -7.20 4.03 0.45
C ILE A 99 -8.58 4.69 0.55
N ALA A 100 -8.64 6.01 0.69
CA ALA A 100 -9.89 6.76 0.76
C ALA A 100 -10.69 6.65 -0.55
N VAL A 101 -10.03 6.76 -1.71
CA VAL A 101 -10.66 6.59 -3.02
C VAL A 101 -11.21 5.17 -3.19
N LEU A 102 -10.43 4.15 -2.84
CA LEU A 102 -10.89 2.75 -2.90
C LEU A 102 -12.09 2.51 -1.98
N PHE A 103 -12.10 3.12 -0.79
CA PHE A 103 -13.21 3.06 0.14
C PHE A 103 -14.48 3.72 -0.44
N VAL A 104 -14.37 4.96 -0.94
CA VAL A 104 -15.50 5.68 -1.55
C VAL A 104 -16.02 4.93 -2.76
N TRP A 105 -15.14 4.48 -3.66
CA TRP A 105 -15.52 3.70 -4.83
C TRP A 105 -16.28 2.44 -4.42
N ARG A 106 -15.83 1.72 -3.39
CA ARG A 106 -16.51 0.52 -2.91
C ARG A 106 -17.86 0.81 -2.25
N CYS A 107 -18.00 1.93 -1.53
CA CYS A 107 -19.26 2.36 -0.96
C CYS A 107 -20.28 2.78 -2.03
N VAL A 108 -19.82 3.42 -3.11
CA VAL A 108 -20.68 3.87 -4.22
C VAL A 108 -21.00 2.74 -5.19
N ALA A 109 -20.06 1.83 -5.45
CA ALA A 109 -20.20 0.72 -6.39
C ALA A 109 -20.95 -0.49 -5.81
N ARG A 110 -21.20 -0.54 -4.50
CA ARG A 110 -22.16 -1.51 -3.92
C ARG A 110 -23.58 -0.96 -4.14
N PRO A 111 -24.42 -1.61 -4.97
CA PRO A 111 -25.83 -1.25 -5.04
C PRO A 111 -26.42 -1.40 -3.64
N ARG A 112 -27.17 -0.41 -3.18
CA ARG A 112 -28.06 -0.54 -2.02
C ARG A 112 -29.18 -1.50 -2.41
N GLY A 113 -28.90 -2.80 -2.35
CA GLY A 113 -29.90 -3.87 -2.48
C GLY A 113 -30.55 -4.13 -1.14
#